data_AF-A0A957WIJ0-F1
#
_entry.id   AF-A0A957WIJ0-F1
#
_cell.length_a   1.000
_cell.length_b   1.000
_cell.length_c   1.000
_cell.angle_alpha   90.00
_cell.angle_beta   90.00
_cell.angle_gamma   90.00
#
_symmetry.space_group_name_H-M   'P 1'
#
loop_
_entity.id
_entity.type
_entity.pdbx_description
1 polymer ?
#
loop_
_entity_poly.entity_id
_entity_poly.type
_entity_poly.pdbx_seq_one_letter_code
_entity_poly.pdbx_strand_id
1 'polypeptide(L)'
;MSQILMEKLPNISAGELANLQQEVRARETLLQQRIAVFEKQYQCSLLELEQKLEAQEIAEHPAWEDSIEWRNALEQLEQIKLSSSIFAWLQNLLTQSAAS
;
A
#
# COMPACT_ATOMS: atom_id res chain seq x y z
N MET A 1 18.80 -10.88 27.12
CA MET A 1 18.17 -11.23 25.82
C MET A 1 18.05 -10.02 24.87
N SER A 2 19.00 -9.07 24.90
CA SER A 2 18.92 -7.83 24.10
C SER A 2 19.92 -7.76 22.93
N GLN A 3 20.90 -8.68 22.90
CA GLN A 3 22.07 -8.54 22.00
C GLN A 3 21.88 -9.17 20.62
N ILE A 4 20.98 -10.15 20.49
CA ILE A 4 20.82 -10.94 19.26
C ILE A 4 19.93 -10.22 18.22
N LEU A 5 19.09 -9.27 18.64
CA LEU A 5 18.20 -8.54 17.71
C LEU A 5 18.91 -7.40 16.95
N MET A 6 20.01 -6.86 17.49
CA MET A 6 20.70 -5.72 16.89
C MET A 6 21.64 -6.09 15.73
N GLU A 7 22.08 -7.34 15.61
CA GLU A 7 23.03 -7.77 14.57
C GLU A 7 22.40 -7.95 13.17
N LYS A 8 21.09 -7.81 13.01
CA LYS A 8 20.39 -8.06 11.73
C LYS A 8 19.59 -6.87 11.19
N LEU A 9 19.70 -5.69 11.80
CA LEU A 9 19.16 -4.49 11.16
C LEU A 9 20.18 -4.01 10.13
N PRO A 10 19.82 -3.88 8.84
CA PRO A 10 20.71 -3.25 7.87
C PRO A 10 21.14 -1.88 8.41
N ASN A 11 22.40 -1.51 8.17
CA ASN A 11 22.96 -0.22 8.59
C ASN A 11 22.32 0.92 7.75
N ILE A 12 21.06 1.20 8.03
CA ILE A 12 20.24 2.24 7.38
C ILE A 12 20.40 3.50 8.20
N SER A 13 20.89 4.56 7.57
CA SER A 13 20.94 5.89 8.16
C SER A 13 19.54 6.46 8.38
N ALA A 14 19.40 7.39 9.34
CA ALA A 14 18.14 8.09 9.55
C ALA A 14 17.63 8.81 8.29
N GLY A 15 18.55 9.29 7.43
CA GLY A 15 18.20 9.89 6.14
C GLY A 15 17.63 8.89 5.13
N GLU A 16 18.21 7.70 5.04
CA GLU A 16 17.67 6.63 4.18
C GLU A 16 16.29 6.15 4.65
N LEU A 17 16.07 6.03 5.96
CA LEU A 17 14.76 5.70 6.51
C LEU A 17 13.72 6.79 6.18
N ALA A 18 14.08 8.06 6.30
CA ALA A 18 13.20 9.17 5.95
C ALA A 18 12.83 9.17 4.45
N ASN A 19 13.80 8.87 3.58
CA ASN A 19 13.56 8.74 2.14
C ASN A 19 12.60 7.58 1.83
N LEU A 20 12.78 6.41 2.45
CA LEU A 20 11.88 5.26 2.29
C LEU A 20 10.46 5.58 2.77
N GLN A 21 10.31 6.29 3.89
CA GLN A 21 9.00 6.75 4.36
C GLN A 21 8.34 7.71 3.35
N GLN A 22 9.10 8.64 2.78
CA GLN A 22 8.59 9.56 1.76
C GLN A 22 8.16 8.82 0.49
N GLU A 23 8.96 7.84 0.04
CA GLU A 23 8.64 7.03 -1.13
C GLU A 23 7.36 6.21 -0.92
N VAL A 24 7.21 5.57 0.25
CA VAL A 24 5.99 4.81 0.58
C VAL A 24 4.76 5.71 0.59
N ARG A 25 4.85 6.93 1.17
CA ARG A 25 3.74 7.90 1.13
C ARG A 25 3.38 8.36 -0.29
N ALA A 26 4.39 8.58 -1.13
CA ALA A 26 4.18 8.96 -2.52
C ALA A 26 3.47 7.84 -3.29
N ARG A 27 3.91 6.59 -3.12
CA ARG A 27 3.26 5.41 -3.71
C ARG A 27 1.83 5.21 -3.19
N GLU A 28 1.60 5.40 -1.90
CA GLU A 28 0.27 5.35 -1.30
C GLU A 28 -0.68 6.34 -1.99
N THR A 29 -0.22 7.59 -2.16
CA THR A 29 -1.00 8.65 -2.80
C THR A 29 -1.35 8.30 -4.25
N LEU A 30 -0.40 7.77 -5.02
CA LEU A 30 -0.63 7.37 -6.41
C LEU A 30 -1.65 6.23 -6.52
N LEU A 31 -1.57 5.23 -5.65
CA LEU A 31 -2.54 4.13 -5.63
C LEU A 31 -3.95 4.60 -5.26
N GLN A 32 -4.06 5.47 -4.25
CA GLN A 32 -5.34 6.07 -3.86
C GLN A 32 -5.95 6.87 -5.02
N GLN A 33 -5.15 7.64 -5.76
CA GLN A 33 -5.62 8.36 -6.94
C GLN A 33 -6.09 7.40 -8.03
N ARG A 34 -5.38 6.29 -8.28
CA ARG A 34 -5.78 5.29 -9.27
C ARG A 34 -7.08 4.60 -8.90
N ILE A 35 -7.23 4.21 -7.64
CA ILE A 35 -8.48 3.63 -7.10
C ILE A 35 -9.65 4.62 -7.28
N ALA A 36 -9.45 5.89 -6.94
CA ALA A 36 -10.49 6.91 -7.07
C ALA A 36 -10.93 7.13 -8.54
N VAL A 37 -10.03 6.94 -9.51
CA VAL A 37 -10.39 6.96 -10.94
C VAL A 37 -11.37 5.83 -11.27
N PHE A 38 -11.11 4.60 -10.80
CA PHE A 38 -12.01 3.48 -11.03
C PHE A 38 -13.35 3.64 -10.31
N GLU A 39 -13.34 4.07 -9.04
CA GLU A 39 -14.56 4.36 -8.28
C GLU A 39 -15.44 5.39 -9.00
N LYS A 40 -14.83 6.44 -9.55
CA LYS A 40 -15.54 7.46 -10.31
C LYS A 40 -16.05 6.95 -11.67
N GLN A 41 -15.26 6.13 -12.35
CA GLN A 41 -15.59 5.58 -13.67
C GLN A 41 -16.76 4.61 -13.59
N TYR A 42 -16.77 3.71 -12.62
CA TYR A 42 -17.76 2.65 -12.50
C TYR A 42 -18.92 2.96 -11.57
N GLN A 43 -18.76 3.93 -10.67
CA GLN A 43 -19.79 4.35 -9.70
C GLN A 43 -20.34 3.19 -8.85
N CYS A 44 -19.53 2.17 -8.63
CA CYS A 44 -19.79 1.01 -7.78
C CYS A 44 -18.49 0.59 -7.11
N SER A 45 -18.53 -0.44 -6.27
CA SER A 45 -17.33 -1.12 -5.76
C SER A 45 -16.72 -2.06 -6.80
N LEU A 46 -15.46 -2.45 -6.59
CA LEU A 46 -14.79 -3.48 -7.39
C LEU A 46 -15.57 -4.80 -7.39
N LEU A 47 -16.08 -5.23 -6.24
CA LEU A 47 -16.83 -6.47 -6.13
C LEU A 47 -18.11 -6.43 -6.98
N GLU A 48 -18.83 -5.31 -6.96
CA GLU A 48 -20.02 -5.14 -7.80
C GLU A 48 -19.66 -5.10 -9.30
N LEU A 49 -18.51 -4.52 -9.67
CA LEU A 49 -18.02 -4.54 -11.04
C LEU A 49 -17.73 -5.97 -11.51
N GLU A 50 -17.02 -6.74 -10.70
CA GLU A 50 -16.67 -8.14 -10.97
C GLU A 50 -17.91 -9.03 -11.09
N GLN A 51 -18.92 -8.81 -10.24
CA GLN A 51 -20.21 -9.51 -10.32
C GLN A 51 -20.95 -9.18 -11.63
N LYS A 52 -20.96 -7.91 -12.05
CA LYS A 52 -21.56 -7.50 -13.33
C LYS A 52 -20.85 -8.11 -14.53
N LEU A 53 -19.52 -8.22 -14.48
CA LEU A 53 -18.71 -8.90 -15.50
C LEU A 53 -19.06 -10.39 -15.57
N GLU A 54 -19.10 -11.07 -14.43
CA GLU A 54 -19.44 -12.50 -14.36
C GLU A 54 -20.86 -12.77 -14.87
N ALA A 55 -21.81 -11.90 -14.54
CA ALA A 55 -23.20 -11.96 -15.01
C ALA A 55 -23.38 -11.49 -16.48
N GLN A 56 -22.33 -11.03 -17.15
CA GLN A 56 -22.36 -10.46 -18.50
C GLN A 56 -23.35 -9.29 -18.66
N GLU A 57 -23.56 -8.53 -17.59
CA GLU A 57 -24.45 -7.36 -17.56
C GLU A 57 -23.81 -6.11 -18.18
N ILE A 58 -22.50 -6.12 -18.33
CA ILE A 58 -21.71 -5.05 -18.95
C ILE A 58 -20.77 -5.62 -20.01
N ALA A 59 -20.30 -4.74 -20.90
CA ALA A 59 -19.28 -5.12 -21.86
C ALA A 59 -17.99 -5.54 -21.15
N GLU A 60 -17.44 -6.68 -21.53
CA GLU A 60 -16.23 -7.24 -20.92
C GLU A 60 -15.03 -6.29 -21.09
N HIS A 61 -14.78 -5.78 -22.30
CA HIS A 61 -13.74 -4.78 -22.52
C HIS A 61 -14.33 -3.36 -22.51
N PRO A 62 -13.72 -2.39 -21.79
CA PRO A 62 -12.45 -2.46 -21.05
C PRO A 62 -12.61 -2.87 -19.56
N ALA A 63 -13.81 -3.26 -19.14
CA ALA A 63 -14.15 -3.42 -17.73
C ALA A 63 -13.38 -4.55 -17.04
N TRP A 64 -13.03 -5.62 -17.76
CA TRP A 64 -12.26 -6.72 -17.25
C TRP A 64 -10.83 -6.30 -16.92
N GLU A 65 -10.14 -5.62 -17.84
CA GLU A 65 -8.79 -5.08 -17.60
C GLU A 65 -8.78 -4.11 -16.43
N ASP A 66 -9.73 -3.17 -16.42
CA ASP A 66 -9.86 -2.19 -15.36
C ASP A 66 -10.16 -2.84 -13.99
N SER A 67 -10.94 -3.94 -13.96
CA SER A 67 -11.19 -4.69 -12.71
C SER A 67 -9.91 -5.31 -12.15
N ILE A 68 -9.03 -5.82 -13.02
CA ILE A 68 -7.75 -6.41 -12.61
C ILE A 68 -6.81 -5.32 -12.10
N GLU A 69 -6.69 -4.22 -12.82
CA GLU A 69 -5.86 -3.09 -12.39
C GLU A 69 -6.35 -2.50 -11.06
N TRP A 70 -7.66 -2.40 -10.87
CA TRP A 70 -8.24 -1.92 -9.62
C TRP A 70 -7.95 -2.86 -8.45
N ARG A 71 -8.13 -4.18 -8.63
CA ARG A 71 -7.79 -5.18 -7.62
C ARG A 71 -6.32 -5.09 -7.21
N ASN A 72 -5.42 -5.06 -8.20
CA ASN A 72 -3.99 -4.92 -7.99
C ASN A 72 -3.64 -3.63 -7.23
N ALA A 73 -4.35 -2.52 -7.50
CA ALA A 73 -4.13 -1.27 -6.80
C ALA A 73 -4.57 -1.33 -5.33
N LEU A 74 -5.70 -1.97 -5.03
CA LEU A 74 -6.18 -2.19 -3.67
C LEU A 74 -5.23 -3.08 -2.86
N GLU A 75 -4.79 -4.20 -3.43
CA GLU A 75 -3.84 -5.13 -2.79
C GLU A 75 -2.50 -4.45 -2.50
N GLN A 76 -1.96 -3.69 -3.45
CA GLN A 76 -0.73 -2.93 -3.23
C GLN A 76 -0.90 -1.83 -2.18
N LEU A 77 -2.06 -1.18 -2.12
CA LEU A 77 -2.35 -0.18 -1.10
C LEU A 77 -2.36 -0.79 0.30
N GLU A 78 -2.92 -1.99 0.46
CA GLU A 78 -2.90 -2.72 1.73
C GLU A 78 -1.45 -3.05 2.16
N GLN A 79 -0.62 -3.54 1.24
CA GLN A 79 0.79 -3.84 1.50
C GLN A 79 1.59 -2.58 1.90
N ILE A 80 1.31 -1.44 1.27
CA ILE A 80 1.92 -0.16 1.62
C ILE A 80 1.50 0.31 3.01
N LYS A 81 0.22 0.15 3.39
CA LYS A 81 -0.25 0.49 4.74
C LYS A 81 0.42 -0.36 5.81
N LEU A 82 0.65 -1.65 5.53
CA LEU A 82 1.42 -2.52 6.40
C LEU A 82 2.87 -2.03 6.54
N SER A 83 3.52 -1.70 5.42
CA SER A 83 4.90 -1.19 5.41
C SER A 83 5.04 0.12 6.19
N SER A 84 4.09 1.06 6.00
CA SER A 84 4.02 2.30 6.77
C SER A 84 3.89 2.05 8.28
N SER A 85 3.07 1.07 8.66
CA SER A 85 2.90 0.69 10.08
C SER A 85 4.19 0.12 10.68
N ILE A 86 4.92 -0.70 9.93
CA ILE A 86 6.22 -1.24 10.34
C ILE A 86 7.25 -0.11 10.51
N PHE A 87 7.31 0.83 9.57
CA PHE A 87 8.23 1.97 9.67
C PHE A 87 7.92 2.87 10.86
N ALA A 88 6.65 3.12 11.14
CA ALA A 88 6.24 3.87 12.33
C ALA A 88 6.65 3.14 13.62
N TRP A 89 6.45 1.82 13.67
CA TRP A 89 6.88 1.00 14.81
C TRP A 89 8.41 1.04 15.02
N LEU A 90 9.20 0.86 13.95
CA LEU A 90 10.67 0.93 14.01
C LEU A 90 11.17 2.29 14.49
N GLN A 91 10.58 3.37 14.00
CA GLN A 91 10.96 4.73 14.40
C GLN A 91 10.70 4.97 15.90
N ASN A 92 9.56 4.51 16.41
CA ASN A 92 9.25 4.60 17.84
C ASN A 92 10.24 3.80 18.70
N LEU A 93 10.60 2.59 18.27
CA LEU A 93 11.58 1.75 18.97
C LEU A 93 12.95 2.44 19.07
N LEU A 94 13.46 2.96 17.94
CA LEU A 94 14.75 3.65 17.91
C LEU A 94 14.76 4.90 18.79
N THR A 95 13.67 5.68 18.75
CA THR A 95 13.56 6.92 19.55
C THR A 95 13.54 6.63 21.06
N GLN A 96 12.85 5.56 21.49
CA GLN A 96 12.83 5.14 22.90
C GLN A 96 14.19 4.61 23.37
N SER A 97 14.91 3.87 22.51
CA SER A 97 16.24 3.34 22.83
C SER A 97 17.32 4.43 22.98
N ALA A 98 17.17 5.57 22.32
CA ALA A 98 18.09 6.70 22.41
C ALA A 98 17.85 7.60 23.64
N ALA A 99 16.71 7.45 24.31
CA ALA A 99 16.32 8.22 25.50
C ALA A 99 16.58 7.48 26.82
N SER A 100 17.11 6.25 26.76
CA SER A 100 17.40 5.35 27.88
C SER A 100 18.90 5.21 28.10
#